data_AF-A0A671E8B1-F1
#
_entry.id   AF-A0A671E8B1-F1
#
_cell.length_a   1.000
_cell.length_b   1.000
_cell.length_c   1.000
_cell.angle_alpha   90.00
_cell.angle_beta   90.00
_cell.angle_gamma   90.00
#
_symmetry.space_group_name_H-M   'P 1'
#
loop_
_entity.id
_entity.type
_entity.pdbx_description
1 polymer ?
#
loop_
_entity_poly.entity_id
_entity_poly.type
_entity_poly.pdbx_seq_one_letter_code
_entity_poly.pdbx_strand_id
1 'polypeptide(L)'
;MQRVVSMVARLGLRGQPLPSVPGRPLSGSQDVLRRTPLYDFHLAHGGKMVAFAGWSLPVQYQDSHVDSHLRTRRHCSLFDVSHMLQTKIHGCDRVKLMESLVVGDIAELRPNQGTLSLFTNEAGGILDDLIVTNTSEGHLYVVSNAGCWDKDLALMQDKVRELQNMGSDVGLEVVDNALLALQGTVTSGCPSPCLKKNVAMGYVPSEYSRPGTRLLVEVRRKQQTAVVSKMPFVPTNYYTLK
;
A
#
# COMPACT_ATOMS: atom_id res chain seq x y z
N MET A 1 -36.83 47.53 -35.34
CA MET A 1 -37.28 46.41 -34.48
C MET A 1 -36.58 46.56 -33.13
N GLN A 2 -37.07 47.36 -32.18
CA GLN A 2 -38.09 47.03 -31.15
C GLN A 2 -37.93 45.61 -30.56
N ARG A 3 -37.95 45.33 -29.26
CA ARG A 3 -37.85 46.04 -27.96
C ARG A 3 -37.81 44.90 -26.91
N VAL A 4 -37.16 45.13 -25.77
CA VAL A 4 -37.18 44.29 -24.54
C VAL A 4 -38.61 44.14 -24.00
N VAL A 5 -39.01 42.98 -23.43
CA VAL A 5 -39.85 42.83 -22.20
C VAL A 5 -39.67 41.43 -21.58
N SER A 6 -39.43 41.39 -20.26
CA SER A 6 -39.48 40.20 -19.41
C SER A 6 -40.90 39.91 -18.93
N MET A 7 -41.27 38.63 -18.76
CA MET A 7 -42.47 38.25 -18.00
C MET A 7 -42.08 37.50 -16.73
N VAL A 8 -42.23 38.20 -15.60
CA VAL A 8 -42.27 37.62 -14.25
C VAL A 8 -43.70 37.16 -14.01
N ALA A 9 -43.90 35.87 -13.75
CA ALA A 9 -45.12 35.38 -13.10
C ALA A 9 -44.81 35.14 -11.62
N ARG A 10 -45.34 36.00 -10.75
CA ARG A 10 -45.40 35.77 -9.30
C ARG A 10 -46.54 34.78 -9.02
N LEU A 11 -46.22 33.58 -8.54
CA LEU A 11 -47.14 32.85 -7.67
C LEU A 11 -46.62 32.94 -6.24
N GLY A 12 -47.35 33.68 -5.41
CA GLY A 12 -47.11 33.71 -3.97
C GLY A 12 -47.58 32.43 -3.33
N LEU A 13 -46.67 31.70 -2.71
CA LEU A 13 -46.98 30.73 -1.67
C LEU A 13 -46.08 31.01 -0.47
N ARG A 14 -46.71 31.38 0.65
CA ARG A 14 -46.08 31.48 1.96
C ARG A 14 -45.55 30.08 2.35
N GLY A 15 -44.24 29.93 2.39
CA GLY A 15 -43.56 28.78 3.02
C GLY A 15 -42.76 29.27 4.23
N GLN A 16 -43.04 28.71 5.40
CA GLN A 16 -42.31 28.96 6.64
C GLN A 16 -40.82 28.61 6.49
N PRO A 17 -39.90 29.29 7.20
CA PRO A 17 -38.49 28.90 7.20
C PRO A 17 -38.35 27.51 7.84
N LEU A 18 -37.75 26.58 7.10
CA LEU A 18 -37.33 25.28 7.63
C LEU A 18 -36.29 25.53 8.75
N PRO A 19 -36.33 24.77 9.86
CA PRO A 19 -35.34 24.91 10.92
C PRO A 19 -33.95 24.59 10.36
N SER A 20 -33.00 25.48 10.62
CA SER A 20 -31.59 25.30 10.33
C SER A 20 -31.11 23.98 10.94
N VAL A 21 -30.72 23.03 10.11
CA VAL A 21 -29.97 21.85 10.53
C VAL A 21 -28.71 22.35 11.24
N PRO A 22 -28.40 21.92 12.49
CA PRO A 22 -27.16 22.28 13.11
C PRO A 22 -26.02 21.81 12.22
N GLY A 23 -25.25 22.76 11.69
CA GLY A 23 -24.00 22.46 11.01
C GLY A 23 -23.19 21.56 11.92
N ARG A 24 -22.85 20.37 11.42
CA ARG A 24 -21.90 19.46 12.07
C ARG A 24 -20.69 20.32 12.45
N PRO A 25 -20.30 20.41 13.74
CA PRO A 25 -19.14 21.21 14.09
C PRO A 25 -17.97 20.62 13.32
N LEU A 26 -17.32 21.44 12.50
CA LEU A 26 -15.97 21.15 12.03
C LEU A 26 -15.15 21.01 13.30
N SER A 27 -14.88 19.77 13.69
CA SER A 27 -13.95 19.46 14.77
C SER A 27 -12.60 20.02 14.37
N GLY A 28 -12.31 21.23 14.82
CA GLY A 28 -11.03 21.91 14.70
C GLY A 28 -9.98 21.35 15.65
N SER A 29 -10.02 20.05 15.95
CA SER A 29 -8.82 19.35 16.38
C SER A 29 -7.97 19.19 15.12
N GLN A 30 -7.03 20.11 14.89
CA GLN A 30 -5.89 19.79 14.03
C GLN A 30 -5.22 18.59 14.68
N ASP A 31 -5.50 17.38 14.20
CA ASP A 31 -4.74 16.20 14.61
C ASP A 31 -3.27 16.51 14.35
N VAL A 32 -2.49 16.53 15.43
CA VAL A 32 -1.05 16.78 15.34
C VAL A 32 -0.45 15.60 14.61
N LEU A 33 -0.19 15.78 13.31
CA LEU A 33 0.37 14.73 12.47
C LEU A 33 1.73 14.28 13.02
N ARG A 34 1.92 12.96 13.10
CA ARG A 34 3.20 12.34 13.46
C ARG A 34 4.25 12.69 12.42
N ARG A 35 5.51 12.80 12.84
CA ARG A 35 6.65 13.16 11.99
C ARG A 35 7.63 12.03 11.94
N THR A 36 8.13 11.71 10.74
CA THR A 36 9.26 10.78 10.58
C THR A 36 10.56 11.47 10.97
N PRO A 37 11.64 10.69 11.22
CA PRO A 37 12.97 11.27 11.45
C PRO A 37 13.48 12.15 10.29
N LEU A 38 12.90 12.02 9.08
CA LEU A 38 13.26 12.81 7.90
C LEU A 38 12.35 14.02 7.67
N TYR A 39 11.50 14.40 8.62
CA TYR A 39 10.58 15.53 8.45
C TYR A 39 11.28 16.83 8.04
N ASP A 40 12.32 17.23 8.75
CA ASP A 40 13.07 18.46 8.45
C ASP A 40 13.84 18.34 7.12
N PHE A 41 14.31 17.13 6.79
CA PHE A 41 14.91 16.84 5.48
C PHE A 41 13.91 17.08 4.35
N HIS A 42 12.66 16.61 4.50
CA HIS A 42 11.61 16.84 3.50
C HIS A 42 11.34 18.32 3.29
N LEU A 43 11.19 19.09 4.37
CA LEU A 43 10.96 20.53 4.28
C LEU A 43 12.13 21.25 3.57
N ALA A 44 13.36 20.94 3.95
CA ALA A 44 14.56 21.55 3.37
C ALA A 44 14.71 21.27 1.85
N HIS A 45 14.16 20.16 1.37
CA HIS A 45 14.25 19.76 -0.05
C HIS A 45 12.97 20.09 -0.84
N GLY A 46 12.06 20.90 -0.29
CA GLY A 46 10.85 21.36 -0.98
C GLY A 46 9.72 20.32 -1.02
N GLY A 47 9.68 19.43 -0.04
CA GLY A 47 8.62 18.44 0.14
C GLY A 47 7.27 19.12 0.44
N LYS A 48 6.26 18.78 -0.35
CA LYS A 48 4.88 19.26 -0.14
C LYS A 48 4.17 18.34 0.84
N MET A 49 4.20 18.70 2.11
CA MET A 49 3.73 17.86 3.21
C MET A 49 2.20 17.75 3.23
N VAL A 50 1.68 16.53 3.39
CA VAL A 50 0.25 16.22 3.51
C VAL A 50 0.00 15.22 4.65
N ALA A 51 -1.25 15.12 5.07
CA ALA A 51 -1.68 14.06 5.99
C ALA A 51 -1.77 12.72 5.23
N PHE A 52 -1.06 11.71 5.73
CA PHE A 52 -1.14 10.35 5.23
C PHE A 52 -1.07 9.37 6.40
N ALA A 53 -2.14 8.60 6.64
CA ALA A 53 -2.24 7.65 7.75
C ALA A 53 -1.87 8.24 9.14
N GLY A 54 -2.22 9.51 9.40
CA GLY A 54 -1.87 10.20 10.65
C GLY A 54 -0.44 10.74 10.72
N TRP A 55 0.34 10.63 9.63
CA TRP A 55 1.70 11.17 9.49
C TRP A 55 1.74 12.38 8.55
N SER A 56 2.75 13.22 8.72
CA SER A 56 3.08 14.30 7.80
C SER A 56 4.19 13.84 6.85
N LEU A 57 3.83 13.59 5.58
CA LEU A 57 4.72 13.07 4.55
C LEU A 57 4.62 13.86 3.25
N PRO A 58 5.67 13.92 2.43
CA PRO A 58 5.64 14.66 1.18
C PRO A 58 4.83 13.90 0.11
N VAL A 59 3.78 14.52 -0.43
CA VAL A 59 3.05 13.96 -1.59
C VAL A 59 3.89 14.05 -2.87
N GLN A 60 4.73 15.07 -2.97
CA GLN A 60 5.73 15.28 -4.02
C GLN A 60 6.76 16.33 -3.58
N TYR A 61 7.78 16.54 -4.40
CA TYR A 61 8.79 17.59 -4.25
C TYR A 61 8.63 18.65 -5.36
N GLN A 62 9.74 19.25 -5.81
CA GLN A 62 9.78 20.24 -6.89
C GLN A 62 9.29 19.66 -8.22
N ASP A 63 9.80 18.47 -8.59
CA ASP A 63 9.38 17.77 -9.81
C ASP A 63 7.91 17.37 -9.73
N SER A 64 7.27 17.25 -10.91
CA SER A 64 5.93 16.66 -10.99
C SER A 64 5.98 15.19 -10.56
N HIS A 65 4.86 14.67 -10.04
CA HIS A 65 4.77 13.25 -9.70
C HIS A 65 4.98 12.34 -10.92
N VAL A 66 4.68 12.82 -12.14
CA VAL A 66 4.93 12.09 -13.39
C VAL A 66 6.43 12.01 -13.67
N ASP A 67 7.17 13.11 -13.52
CA ASP A 67 8.62 13.13 -13.74
C ASP A 67 9.35 12.28 -12.70
N SER A 68 8.95 12.40 -11.42
CA SER A 68 9.47 11.54 -10.34
C SER A 68 9.19 10.05 -10.59
N HIS A 69 8.02 9.71 -11.11
CA HIS A 69 7.69 8.35 -11.51
C HIS A 69 8.64 7.84 -12.61
N LEU A 70 8.83 8.62 -13.67
CA LEU A 70 9.73 8.25 -14.77
C LEU A 70 11.20 8.18 -14.31
N ARG A 71 11.63 9.09 -13.43
CA ARG A 71 12.95 9.08 -12.79
C ARG A 71 13.20 7.77 -12.06
N THR A 72 12.25 7.33 -11.25
CA THR A 72 12.35 6.07 -10.49
C THR A 72 12.65 4.91 -11.41
N ARG A 73 11.99 4.83 -12.58
CA ARG A 73 12.15 3.73 -13.54
C ARG A 73 13.41 3.80 -14.38
N ARG A 74 13.89 5.01 -14.69
CA ARG A 74 15.09 5.23 -15.53
C ARG A 74 16.38 5.27 -14.72
N HIS A 75 16.28 5.59 -13.43
CA HIS A 75 17.40 5.76 -12.52
C HIS A 75 17.06 5.14 -11.17
N CYS A 76 16.96 5.97 -10.13
CA CYS A 76 16.46 5.61 -8.81
C CYS A 76 15.81 6.83 -8.16
N SER A 77 14.96 6.54 -7.18
CA SER A 77 14.31 7.48 -6.28
C SER A 77 14.34 6.92 -4.86
N LEU A 78 14.46 7.80 -3.88
CA LEU A 78 14.43 7.46 -2.46
C LEU A 78 13.07 7.80 -1.88
N PHE A 79 12.49 6.88 -1.12
CA PHE A 79 11.20 7.03 -0.45
C PHE A 79 11.39 6.91 1.05
N ASP A 80 10.83 7.85 1.80
CA ASP A 80 10.66 7.72 3.25
C ASP A 80 9.40 6.90 3.52
N VAL A 81 9.61 5.68 4.03
CA VAL A 81 8.55 4.76 4.43
C VAL A 81 8.65 4.43 5.92
N SER A 82 9.28 5.30 6.71
CA SER A 82 9.49 5.14 8.16
C SER A 82 8.21 5.10 8.99
N HIS A 83 7.08 5.45 8.38
CA HIS A 83 5.77 5.41 8.99
C HIS A 83 5.16 4.00 9.02
N MET A 84 5.71 3.04 8.27
CA MET A 84 5.27 1.64 8.28
C MET A 84 5.56 0.96 9.62
N LEU A 85 4.68 0.04 10.03
CA LEU A 85 4.86 -0.73 11.25
C LEU A 85 5.99 -1.75 11.03
N GLN A 86 7.04 -1.65 11.85
CA GLN A 86 8.13 -2.60 11.88
C GLN A 86 8.07 -3.36 13.21
N THR A 87 7.95 -4.68 13.16
CA THR A 87 7.96 -5.54 14.35
C THR A 87 8.96 -6.68 14.23
N LYS A 88 9.44 -7.13 15.38
CA LYS A 88 10.20 -8.37 15.51
C LYS A 88 9.41 -9.37 16.33
N ILE A 89 9.36 -10.61 15.88
CA ILE A 89 8.75 -11.72 16.60
C ILE A 89 9.83 -12.70 17.03
N HIS A 90 9.97 -12.83 18.34
CA HIS A 90 10.99 -13.62 19.02
C HIS A 90 10.41 -14.92 19.57
N GLY A 91 11.29 -15.79 20.07
CA GLY A 91 10.94 -17.05 20.72
C GLY A 91 10.96 -18.26 19.77
N CYS A 92 11.04 -19.47 20.33
CA CYS A 92 11.14 -20.69 19.53
C CYS A 92 9.86 -21.00 18.72
N ASP A 93 8.71 -20.51 19.19
CA ASP A 93 7.40 -20.71 18.56
C ASP A 93 6.97 -19.53 17.63
N ARG A 94 7.89 -18.61 17.30
CA ARG A 94 7.60 -17.42 16.46
C ARG A 94 6.98 -17.74 15.09
N VAL A 95 7.39 -18.84 14.47
CA VAL A 95 6.87 -19.29 13.17
C VAL A 95 5.43 -19.76 13.31
N LYS A 96 5.15 -20.58 14.34
CA LYS A 96 3.80 -21.06 14.67
C LYS A 96 2.85 -19.89 14.93
N LEU A 97 3.31 -18.86 15.64
CA LEU A 97 2.53 -17.64 15.83
C LEU A 97 2.20 -16.98 14.49
N MET A 98 3.20 -16.72 13.66
CA MET A 98 3.00 -16.01 12.39
C MET A 98 2.07 -16.79 11.45
N GLU A 99 2.27 -18.10 11.28
CA GLU A 99 1.44 -18.96 10.43
C GLU A 99 -0.01 -19.10 10.94
N SER A 100 -0.26 -18.84 12.23
CA SER A 100 -1.64 -18.77 12.73
C SER A 100 -2.40 -17.51 12.28
N LEU A 101 -1.68 -16.51 11.76
CA LEU A 101 -2.24 -15.22 11.35
C LEU A 101 -2.16 -15.02 9.83
N VAL A 102 -1.19 -15.65 9.16
CA VAL A 102 -0.89 -15.43 7.74
C VAL A 102 -1.04 -16.67 6.89
N VAL A 103 -1.14 -16.46 5.58
CA VAL A 103 -1.39 -17.51 4.57
C VAL A 103 -0.13 -18.09 3.91
N GLY A 104 1.06 -17.62 4.28
CA GLY A 104 2.32 -18.02 3.68
C GLY A 104 3.04 -19.12 4.47
N ASP A 105 3.79 -19.98 3.78
CA ASP A 105 4.63 -21.02 4.39
C ASP A 105 5.90 -20.39 5.01
N ILE A 106 5.81 -19.94 6.27
CA ILE A 106 6.89 -19.21 6.94
C ILE A 106 8.00 -20.15 7.39
N ALA A 107 7.67 -21.38 7.78
CA ALA A 107 8.62 -22.41 8.15
C ALA A 107 9.62 -22.73 7.03
N GLU A 108 9.19 -22.62 5.76
CA GLU A 108 10.01 -22.90 4.58
C GLU A 108 10.95 -21.75 4.18
N LEU A 109 10.82 -20.58 4.82
CA LEU A 109 11.71 -19.46 4.56
C LEU A 109 13.12 -19.79 5.07
N ARG A 110 14.09 -19.73 4.16
CA ARG A 110 15.52 -19.85 4.53
C ARG A 110 15.95 -18.66 5.39
N PRO A 111 17.05 -18.79 6.15
CA PRO A 111 17.63 -17.65 6.85
C PRO A 111 17.88 -16.46 5.92
N ASN A 112 17.42 -15.30 6.35
CA ASN A 112 17.40 -14.01 5.65
C ASN A 112 16.56 -14.00 4.36
N GLN A 113 15.58 -14.89 4.25
CA GLN A 113 14.58 -14.89 3.19
C GLN A 113 13.27 -14.29 3.70
N GLY A 114 12.67 -13.42 2.89
CA GLY A 114 11.34 -12.87 3.14
C GLY A 114 10.36 -13.15 2.02
N THR A 115 9.08 -13.01 2.34
CA THR A 115 7.96 -13.14 1.42
C THR A 115 6.87 -12.13 1.75
N LEU A 116 6.10 -11.74 0.73
CA LEU A 116 4.80 -11.13 0.93
C LEU A 116 3.85 -12.17 1.53
N SER A 117 3.03 -11.75 2.48
CA SER A 117 1.95 -12.54 3.06
C SER A 117 0.76 -11.65 3.42
N LEU A 118 -0.32 -12.26 3.89
CA LEU A 118 -1.58 -11.58 4.18
C LEU A 118 -2.06 -12.00 5.56
N PHE A 119 -2.41 -11.03 6.42
CA PHE A 119 -3.24 -11.32 7.58
C PHE A 119 -4.67 -11.61 7.13
N THR A 120 -5.29 -12.65 7.68
CA THR A 120 -6.66 -13.02 7.35
C THR A 120 -7.53 -13.16 8.59
N ASN A 121 -8.85 -13.01 8.41
CA ASN A 121 -9.85 -13.36 9.42
C ASN A 121 -10.47 -14.74 9.14
N GLU A 122 -11.27 -15.24 10.09
CA GLU A 122 -11.96 -16.53 10.00
C GLU A 122 -12.91 -16.67 8.80
N ALA A 123 -13.39 -15.56 8.23
CA ALA A 123 -14.23 -15.55 7.04
C ALA A 123 -13.40 -15.60 5.73
N GLY A 124 -12.08 -15.68 5.82
CA GLY A 124 -11.15 -15.66 4.68
C GLY A 124 -10.92 -14.26 4.09
N GLY A 125 -11.38 -13.21 4.76
CA GLY A 125 -11.13 -11.83 4.35
C GLY A 125 -9.71 -11.38 4.71
N ILE A 126 -9.10 -10.57 3.86
CA ILE A 126 -7.78 -9.96 4.11
C ILE A 126 -7.93 -8.81 5.10
N LEU A 127 -7.16 -8.85 6.17
CA LEU A 127 -7.07 -7.78 7.17
C LEU A 127 -6.03 -6.75 6.74
N ASP A 128 -4.80 -7.16 6.43
CA ASP A 128 -3.73 -6.32 5.87
C ASP A 128 -2.71 -7.21 5.13
N ASP A 129 -1.91 -6.61 4.24
CA ASP A 129 -0.76 -7.26 3.63
C ASP A 129 0.55 -6.85 4.30
N LEU A 130 1.54 -7.75 4.32
CA LEU A 130 2.80 -7.54 5.01
C LEU A 130 3.96 -8.28 4.34
N ILE A 131 5.17 -7.81 4.60
CA ILE A 131 6.39 -8.58 4.30
C ILE A 131 6.90 -9.17 5.60
N VAL A 132 7.12 -10.49 5.60
CA VAL A 132 7.74 -11.20 6.71
C VAL A 132 9.04 -11.84 6.25
N THR A 133 10.09 -11.68 7.05
CA THR A 133 11.43 -12.21 6.80
C THR A 133 11.85 -13.11 7.95
N ASN A 134 12.31 -14.33 7.64
CA ASN A 134 12.96 -15.20 8.62
C ASN A 134 14.43 -14.80 8.74
N THR A 135 14.83 -14.13 9.83
CA THR A 135 16.20 -13.65 9.98
C THR A 135 17.14 -14.74 10.52
N SER A 136 18.43 -14.65 10.22
CA SER A 136 19.44 -15.52 10.85
C SER A 136 19.69 -15.19 12.33
N GLU A 137 19.13 -14.10 12.85
CA GLU A 137 19.31 -13.61 14.22
C GLU A 137 18.28 -14.18 15.21
N GLY A 138 17.49 -15.18 14.78
CA GLY A 138 16.56 -15.88 15.66
C GLY A 138 15.21 -15.19 15.86
N HIS A 139 14.86 -14.22 15.02
CA HIS A 139 13.55 -13.55 15.04
C HIS A 139 12.94 -13.44 13.63
N LEU A 140 11.63 -13.28 13.56
CA LEU A 140 10.96 -12.84 12.33
C LEU A 140 10.95 -11.33 12.28
N TYR A 141 11.29 -10.75 11.14
CA TYR A 141 11.17 -9.31 10.90
C TYR A 141 9.98 -9.03 9.99
N VAL A 142 9.03 -8.24 10.47
CA VAL A 142 7.74 -8.01 9.83
C VAL A 142 7.56 -6.52 9.57
N VAL A 143 7.11 -6.19 8.36
CA VAL A 143 6.75 -4.83 7.98
C VAL A 143 5.31 -4.83 7.43
N SER A 144 4.40 -4.08 8.05
CA SER A 144 3.00 -3.92 7.61
C SER A 144 2.59 -2.45 7.40
N ASN A 145 1.39 -2.22 6.88
CA ASN A 145 0.98 -0.89 6.44
C ASN A 145 0.79 0.09 7.60
N ALA A 146 1.20 1.34 7.39
CA ALA A 146 1.08 2.40 8.39
C ALA A 146 -0.37 2.69 8.82
N GLY A 147 -1.32 2.65 7.87
CA GLY A 147 -2.74 2.91 8.14
C GLY A 147 -3.43 1.82 8.96
N CYS A 148 -2.80 0.66 9.09
CA CYS A 148 -3.31 -0.48 9.85
C CYS A 148 -2.56 -0.69 11.18
N TRP A 149 -1.66 0.23 11.56
CA TRP A 149 -0.75 0.10 12.70
C TRP A 149 -1.45 -0.43 13.97
N ASP A 150 -2.50 0.25 14.44
CA ASP A 150 -3.16 -0.09 15.69
C ASP A 150 -3.87 -1.46 15.61
N LYS A 151 -4.46 -1.76 14.45
CA LYS A 151 -5.19 -3.01 14.19
C LYS A 151 -4.23 -4.20 14.15
N ASP A 152 -3.14 -4.07 13.43
CA ASP A 152 -2.17 -5.14 13.21
C ASP A 152 -1.35 -5.40 14.48
N LEU A 153 -0.97 -4.33 15.19
CA LEU A 153 -0.27 -4.44 16.46
C LEU A 153 -1.16 -5.13 17.50
N ALA A 154 -2.44 -4.75 17.59
CA ALA A 154 -3.39 -5.43 18.48
C ALA A 154 -3.56 -6.91 18.12
N LEU A 155 -3.73 -7.22 16.82
CA LEU A 155 -3.84 -8.61 16.34
C LEU A 155 -2.64 -9.46 16.76
N MET A 156 -1.42 -8.98 16.51
CA MET A 156 -0.21 -9.70 16.88
C MET A 156 -0.05 -9.81 18.40
N GLN A 157 -0.31 -8.73 19.15
CA GLN A 157 -0.22 -8.75 20.62
C GLN A 157 -1.21 -9.73 21.25
N ASP A 158 -2.45 -9.76 20.79
CA ASP A 158 -3.47 -10.66 21.32
C ASP A 158 -3.10 -12.12 21.03
N LYS A 159 -2.58 -12.41 19.83
CA LYS A 159 -2.10 -13.76 19.50
C LYS A 159 -0.85 -14.17 20.28
N VAL A 160 0.08 -13.23 20.56
CA VAL A 160 1.20 -13.47 21.48
C VAL A 160 0.68 -13.87 22.85
N ARG A 161 -0.25 -13.11 23.43
CA ARG A 161 -0.81 -13.41 24.77
C ARG A 161 -1.53 -14.75 24.79
N GLU A 162 -2.30 -15.05 23.75
CA GLU A 162 -2.99 -16.34 23.58
C GLU A 162 -1.98 -17.50 23.63
N LEU A 163 -0.90 -17.44 22.84
CA LEU A 163 0.10 -18.51 22.77
C LEU A 163 0.95 -18.61 24.03
N GLN A 164 1.29 -17.48 24.67
CA GLN A 164 1.97 -17.47 25.97
C GLN A 164 1.12 -18.12 27.06
N ASN A 165 -0.20 -17.87 27.07
CA ASN A 165 -1.13 -18.53 28.01
C ASN A 165 -1.22 -20.05 27.77
N MET A 166 -0.89 -20.52 26.56
CA MET A 166 -0.76 -21.94 26.22
C MET A 166 0.64 -22.49 26.47
N GLY A 167 1.56 -21.71 27.04
CA GLY A 167 2.94 -22.11 27.36
C GLY A 167 3.91 -22.08 26.19
N SER A 168 3.58 -21.41 25.08
CA SER A 168 4.51 -21.23 23.94
C SER A 168 5.51 -20.10 24.23
N ASP A 169 6.74 -20.23 23.72
CA ASP A 169 7.77 -19.20 23.81
C ASP A 169 7.71 -18.28 22.60
N VAL A 170 7.04 -17.13 22.78
CA VAL A 170 6.88 -16.08 21.78
C VAL A 170 6.97 -14.70 22.40
N GLY A 171 7.51 -13.73 21.66
CA GLY A 171 7.54 -12.33 22.05
C GLY A 171 7.38 -11.41 20.85
N LEU A 172 6.90 -10.19 21.08
CA LEU A 172 6.73 -9.17 20.05
C LEU A 172 7.37 -7.86 20.49
N GLU A 173 8.17 -7.28 19.61
CA GLU A 173 8.87 -6.02 19.79
C GLU A 173 8.48 -5.08 18.64
N VAL A 174 8.14 -3.83 18.95
CA VAL A 174 7.98 -2.78 17.94
C VAL A 174 9.34 -2.10 17.77
N VAL A 175 9.77 -1.94 16.52
CA VAL A 175 11.05 -1.33 16.16
C VAL A 175 10.85 0.16 15.88
N ASP A 176 11.75 1.00 16.36
CA ASP A 176 11.72 2.47 16.24
C ASP A 176 12.60 3.03 15.12
N ASN A 177 13.12 2.15 14.25
CA ASN A 177 13.97 2.52 13.14
C ASN A 177 13.25 3.38 12.10
N ALA A 178 13.99 4.30 11.48
CA ALA A 178 13.60 4.84 10.18
C ALA A 178 13.68 3.75 9.11
N LEU A 179 12.85 3.87 8.06
CA LEU A 179 12.82 2.91 6.96
C LEU A 179 12.83 3.66 5.63
N LEU A 180 13.87 3.42 4.84
CA LEU A 180 14.07 4.05 3.54
C LEU A 180 14.02 3.02 2.44
N ALA A 181 13.29 3.33 1.37
CA ALA A 181 13.25 2.51 0.18
C ALA A 181 13.95 3.22 -0.98
N LEU A 182 15.10 2.69 -1.42
CA LEU A 182 15.75 3.10 -2.66
C LEU A 182 15.23 2.20 -3.79
N GLN A 183 14.41 2.76 -4.68
CA GLN A 183 13.81 2.03 -5.79
C GLN A 183 14.35 2.56 -7.11
N GLY A 184 14.65 1.67 -8.06
CA GLY A 184 15.27 2.02 -9.33
C GLY A 184 14.64 1.33 -10.52
N THR A 185 15.46 0.88 -11.46
CA THR A 185 15.00 0.18 -12.67
C THR A 185 14.17 -1.07 -12.33
N VAL A 186 12.85 -0.90 -12.22
CA VAL A 186 11.89 -1.97 -11.97
C VAL A 186 11.51 -2.61 -13.30
N THR A 187 11.93 -3.86 -13.50
CA THR A 187 11.40 -4.73 -14.55
C THR A 187 10.39 -5.68 -13.93
N SER A 188 9.11 -5.29 -13.86
CA SER A 188 8.04 -6.15 -13.34
C SER A 188 7.65 -7.20 -14.37
N GLY A 189 8.01 -8.46 -14.12
CA GLY A 189 7.57 -9.62 -14.90
C GLY A 189 7.53 -10.88 -14.04
N CYS A 190 6.46 -11.66 -14.16
CA CYS A 190 6.28 -12.91 -13.42
C CYS A 190 5.61 -13.99 -14.30
N PRO A 191 5.82 -15.28 -13.99
CA PRO A 191 5.02 -16.35 -14.59
C PRO A 191 3.57 -16.24 -14.10
N SER A 192 2.60 -16.24 -15.02
CA SER A 192 1.18 -16.36 -14.69
C SER A 192 0.81 -17.85 -14.61
N PRO A 193 0.41 -18.37 -13.44
CA PRO A 193 -0.04 -19.76 -13.32
C PRO A 193 -1.28 -20.06 -14.17
N CYS A 194 -2.23 -19.12 -14.20
CA CYS A 194 -3.48 -19.25 -14.94
C CYS A 194 -3.26 -19.30 -16.46
N LEU A 195 -2.40 -18.42 -16.98
CA LEU A 195 -2.15 -18.34 -18.41
C LEU A 195 -1.05 -19.29 -18.90
N LYS A 196 -0.27 -19.89 -17.98
CA LYS A 196 0.93 -20.66 -18.28
C LYS A 196 1.92 -19.89 -19.19
N LYS A 197 1.98 -18.57 -19.01
CA LYS A 197 2.81 -17.63 -19.77
C LYS A 197 3.42 -16.61 -18.82
N ASN A 198 4.57 -16.07 -19.18
CA ASN A 198 5.12 -14.90 -18.47
C ASN A 198 4.29 -13.67 -18.83
N VAL A 199 3.89 -12.93 -17.80
CA VAL A 199 3.22 -11.63 -17.93
C VAL A 199 4.10 -10.58 -17.30
N ALA A 200 4.06 -9.38 -17.86
CA ALA A 200 4.85 -8.27 -17.39
C ALA A 200 4.01 -6.99 -17.50
N MET A 201 4.29 -6.05 -16.61
CA MET A 201 3.83 -4.69 -16.74
C MET A 201 5.04 -3.83 -17.05
N GLY A 202 4.96 -3.03 -18.09
CA GLY A 202 6.05 -2.19 -18.53
C GLY A 202 5.53 -0.97 -19.28
N TYR A 203 6.25 0.15 -19.15
CA TYR A 203 5.98 1.32 -19.96
C TYR A 203 6.65 1.14 -21.32
N VAL A 204 5.94 1.54 -22.36
CA VAL A 204 6.45 1.59 -23.73
C VAL A 204 6.20 2.98 -24.29
N PRO A 205 7.03 3.47 -25.23
CA PRO A 205 6.70 4.68 -25.98
C PRO A 205 5.29 4.60 -26.58
N SER A 206 4.60 5.74 -26.66
CA SER A 206 3.18 5.81 -27.06
C SER A 206 2.89 5.10 -28.39
N GLU A 207 3.82 5.20 -29.34
CA GLU A 207 3.75 4.54 -30.66
C GLU A 207 3.66 3.01 -30.60
N TYR A 208 4.16 2.40 -29.52
CA TYR A 208 4.14 0.96 -29.30
C TYR A 208 3.04 0.49 -28.34
N SER A 209 2.19 1.39 -27.84
CA SER A 209 1.17 1.08 -26.82
C SER A 209 -0.05 0.30 -27.34
N ARG A 210 -0.18 0.15 -28.67
CA ARG A 210 -1.34 -0.50 -29.28
C ARG A 210 -1.35 -2.00 -28.96
N PRO A 211 -2.48 -2.58 -28.51
CA PRO A 211 -2.61 -4.02 -28.33
C PRO A 211 -2.27 -4.79 -29.63
N GLY A 212 -1.57 -5.91 -29.50
CA GLY A 212 -1.05 -6.72 -30.61
C GLY A 212 0.36 -6.33 -31.06
N THR A 213 0.90 -5.19 -30.61
CA THR A 213 2.27 -4.75 -30.94
C THR A 213 3.29 -5.75 -30.38
N ARG A 214 4.20 -6.22 -31.24
CA ARG A 214 5.34 -7.07 -30.83
C ARG A 214 6.48 -6.19 -30.35
N LEU A 215 7.07 -6.59 -29.24
CA LEU A 215 8.18 -5.89 -28.60
C LEU A 215 9.32 -6.88 -28.38
N LEU A 216 10.55 -6.40 -28.49
CA LEU A 216 11.70 -7.10 -27.95
C LEU A 216 11.92 -6.59 -26.53
N VAL A 217 11.93 -7.51 -25.57
CA VAL A 217 12.18 -7.21 -24.16
C VAL A 217 13.39 -8.00 -23.69
N GLU A 218 14.23 -7.38 -22.87
CA GLU A 218 15.34 -8.09 -22.24
C GLU A 218 14.86 -8.72 -20.94
N VAL A 219 15.01 -10.05 -20.84
CA VAL A 219 14.73 -10.83 -19.63
C VAL A 219 16.00 -11.57 -19.26
N ARG A 220 16.61 -11.24 -18.11
CA ARG A 220 17.85 -11.86 -17.63
C ARG A 220 18.95 -11.87 -18.70
N ARG A 221 19.20 -10.70 -19.32
CA ARG A 221 20.20 -10.49 -20.39
C ARG A 221 19.95 -11.27 -21.68
N LYS A 222 18.73 -11.81 -21.87
CA LYS A 222 18.31 -12.45 -23.13
C LYS A 222 17.15 -11.69 -23.73
N GLN A 223 17.18 -11.47 -25.03
CA GLN A 223 16.03 -10.89 -25.72
C GLN A 223 14.93 -11.94 -25.87
N GLN A 224 13.70 -11.53 -25.54
CA GLN A 224 12.49 -12.30 -25.74
C GLN A 224 11.45 -11.45 -26.44
N THR A 225 10.63 -12.09 -27.26
CA THR A 225 9.49 -11.42 -27.89
C THR A 225 8.33 -11.34 -26.91
N ALA A 226 7.83 -10.13 -26.67
CA ALA A 226 6.61 -9.86 -25.93
C ALA A 226 5.53 -9.28 -26.86
N VAL A 227 4.28 -9.35 -26.43
CA VAL A 227 3.14 -8.75 -27.15
C VAL A 227 2.36 -7.87 -26.19
N VAL A 228 2.06 -6.64 -26.59
CA VAL A 228 1.17 -5.76 -25.84
C VAL A 228 -0.24 -6.36 -25.85
N SER A 229 -0.80 -6.64 -24.68
CA SER A 229 -2.14 -7.21 -24.55
C SER A 229 -3.01 -6.33 -23.65
N LYS A 230 -4.33 -6.29 -23.93
CA LYS A 230 -5.27 -5.60 -23.06
C LYS A 230 -5.43 -6.37 -21.74
N MET A 231 -5.71 -5.63 -20.67
CA MET A 231 -6.22 -6.17 -19.42
C MET A 231 -7.77 -6.29 -19.48
N PRO A 232 -8.38 -7.17 -18.67
CA PRO A 232 -7.74 -8.11 -17.76
C PRO A 232 -7.15 -9.33 -18.51
N PHE A 233 -6.02 -9.84 -18.01
CA PHE A 233 -5.38 -11.04 -18.59
C PHE A 233 -6.17 -12.33 -18.34
N VAL A 234 -6.93 -12.38 -17.24
CA VAL A 234 -7.82 -13.47 -16.87
C VAL A 234 -9.18 -12.85 -16.52
N PRO A 235 -10.31 -13.35 -17.06
CA PRO A 235 -11.63 -12.86 -16.69
C PRO A 235 -11.86 -12.98 -15.17
N THR A 236 -12.41 -11.93 -14.57
CA THR A 236 -12.66 -11.91 -13.13
C THR A 236 -13.96 -12.65 -12.79
N ASN A 237 -13.84 -13.71 -11.99
CA ASN A 237 -14.99 -14.43 -11.44
C ASN A 237 -15.18 -14.02 -9.97
N TYR A 238 -15.70 -12.81 -9.75
CA TYR A 238 -16.00 -12.37 -8.39
C TYR A 238 -17.10 -13.24 -7.80
N TYR A 239 -16.91 -13.66 -6.55
CA TYR A 239 -18.01 -14.20 -5.75
C TYR A 239 -18.94 -13.05 -5.38
N THR A 240 -20.17 -13.10 -5.86
CA THR A 240 -21.25 -12.21 -5.43
C THR A 240 -22.21 -13.00 -4.57
N LEU A 241 -22.41 -12.54 -3.32
CA LEU A 241 -23.50 -13.01 -2.48
C LEU A 241 -24.81 -12.76 -3.25
N LYS A 242 -25.53 -13.84 -3.56
CA LYS A 242 -26.91 -13.77 -4.03
C LYS A 242 -27.85 -13.72 -2.84
#